data_AF-A0A0Q9KYD3-F1
#
_entry.id   AF-A0A0Q9KYD3-F1
#
_cell.length_a   1.000
_cell.length_b   1.000
_cell.length_c   1.000
_cell.angle_alpha   90.00
_cell.angle_beta   90.00
_cell.angle_gamma   90.00
#
_symmetry.space_group_name_H-M   'P 1'
#
loop_
_entity.id
_entity.type
_entity.pdbx_description
1 polymer ?
#
loop_
_entity_poly.entity_id
_entity_poly.type
_entity_poly.pdbx_seq_one_letter_code
_entity_poly.pdbx_strand_id
1 'polypeptide(L)' 'MNVPHRHTVLTVPKELRKYFFEDRSWLNELSKEVARVIQYYYRRKNKSKLYEVGIITVIHTSGRDLKLIRIFM' A
#
# COMPACT_ATOMS: atom_id res chain seq x y z
N MET A 1 -23.01 -3.50 -2.36
CA MET A 1 -21.99 -4.39 -2.94
C MET A 1 -21.34 -5.16 -1.81
N ASN A 2 -21.60 -6.47 -1.72
CA ASN A 2 -21.03 -7.35 -0.71
C ASN A 2 -19.63 -7.76 -1.18
N VAL A 3 -18.64 -6.91 -0.93
CA VAL A 3 -17.26 -7.19 -1.35
C VAL A 3 -16.47 -7.65 -0.12
N PRO A 4 -16.00 -8.92 -0.07
CA PRO A 4 -15.28 -9.47 1.08
C PRO A 4 -13.88 -8.86 1.30
N HIS A 5 -13.41 -8.04 0.37
CA HIS A 5 -12.10 -7.40 0.36
C HIS A 5 -12.24 -5.90 0.01
N ARG A 6 -11.36 -5.07 0.55
CA ARG A 6 -11.32 -3.62 0.33
C ARG A 6 -10.15 -3.27 -0.58
N HIS A 7 -10.43 -2.53 -1.65
CA HIS A 7 -9.41 -2.09 -2.57
C HIS A 7 -8.93 -0.67 -2.24
N THR A 8 -7.63 -0.52 -1.94
CA THR A 8 -7.02 0.79 -1.65
C THR A 8 -5.86 1.08 -2.61
N VAL A 9 -5.78 2.35 -2.98
CA VAL A 9 -4.92 2.88 -4.02
C VAL A 9 -4.05 3.96 -3.40
N LEU A 10 -2.74 3.73 -3.38
CA LEU A 10 -1.76 4.74 -2.95
C LEU A 10 -0.88 5.16 -4.12
N THR A 11 -0.55 6.45 -4.15
CA THR A 11 0.29 7.04 -5.19
C THR A 11 1.45 7.76 -4.53
N VAL A 12 2.68 7.40 -4.92
CA VAL A 12 3.88 8.12 -4.49
C VAL A 12 3.90 9.51 -5.13
N PRO A 13 4.13 10.58 -4.35
CA PRO A 13 4.33 11.94 -4.86
C PRO A 13 5.37 11.99 -5.97
N LYS A 14 5.15 12.83 -7.00
CA LYS A 14 5.98 12.87 -8.22
C LYS A 14 7.46 13.09 -7.91
N GLU A 15 7.73 13.94 -6.93
CA GLU A 15 9.05 14.39 -6.48
C GLU A 15 9.87 13.24 -5.88
N LEU A 16 9.19 12.25 -5.30
CA LEU A 16 9.82 11.11 -4.65
C LEU A 16 10.08 9.94 -5.61
N ARG A 17 9.47 9.93 -6.80
CA ARG A 17 9.54 8.80 -7.73
C ARG A 17 10.94 8.51 -8.25
N LYS A 18 11.79 9.55 -8.36
CA LYS A 18 13.18 9.40 -8.77
C LYS A 18 13.98 8.48 -7.84
N TYR A 19 13.72 8.54 -6.52
CA TYR A 19 14.42 7.70 -5.55
C TYR A 19 14.08 6.21 -5.74
N PHE A 20 12.81 5.89 -6.04
CA PHE A 20 12.37 4.53 -6.37
C PHE A 20 12.83 4.05 -7.75
N PHE A 21 13.25 4.96 -8.62
CA PHE A 21 13.82 4.63 -9.91
C PHE A 21 15.32 4.36 -9.80
N GLU A 22 16.03 5.20 -9.05
CA GLU A 22 17.46 5.09 -8.76
C GLU A 22 17.78 3.86 -7.90
N ASP A 23 16.97 3.58 -6.89
CA ASP A 23 17.12 2.41 -6.02
C ASP A 23 15.80 1.64 -5.87
N ARG A 24 15.77 0.45 -6.49
CA ARG A 24 14.60 -0.42 -6.49
C ARG A 24 14.34 -1.10 -5.14
N SER A 25 15.31 -1.12 -4.21
CA SER A 25 15.13 -1.72 -2.87
C SER A 25 14.01 -1.05 -2.10
N TRP A 26 13.79 0.25 -2.34
CA TRP A 26 12.73 1.06 -1.74
C TRP A 26 11.32 0.58 -2.08
N LEU A 27 11.12 -0.16 -3.18
CA LEU A 27 9.81 -0.72 -3.53
C LEU A 27 9.34 -1.76 -2.49
N ASN A 28 10.26 -2.59 -2.02
CA ASN A 28 9.98 -3.57 -0.98
C ASN A 28 9.71 -2.88 0.36
N GLU A 29 10.54 -1.91 0.73
CA GLU A 29 10.35 -1.14 1.96
C GLU A 29 9.02 -0.37 1.95
N LEU A 30 8.66 0.24 0.81
CA LEU A 30 7.38 0.90 0.65
C LEU A 30 6.20 -0.05 0.84
N SER A 31 6.30 -1.29 0.34
CA SER A 31 5.26 -2.31 0.57
C SER A 31 5.08 -2.62 2.05
N LYS A 32 6.19 -2.76 2.80
CA LYS A 32 6.17 -2.99 4.24
C LYS A 32 5.60 -1.81 5.01
N GLU A 33 6.00 -0.58 4.65
CA GLU A 33 5.51 0.63 5.31
C GLU A 33 4.01 0.82 5.11
N VAL A 34 3.53 0.61 3.89
CA VAL A 34 2.10 0.71 3.63
C VAL A 34 1.32 -0.34 4.43
N ALA A 35 1.83 -1.58 4.51
CA ALA A 35 1.22 -2.61 5.34
C ALA A 35 1.15 -2.18 6.82
N ARG A 36 2.22 -1.59 7.36
CA ARG A 36 2.23 -1.04 8.73
C ARG A 36 1.17 0.04 8.96
N VAL A 37 1.06 1.00 8.03
CA VAL A 37 0.09 2.10 8.13
C VAL A 37 -1.35 1.58 8.11
N ILE A 38 -1.63 0.64 7.20
CA ILE A 38 -2.93 0.00 7.09
C ILE A 38 -3.26 -0.79 8.37
N GLN A 39 -2.33 -1.61 8.85
CA GLN A 39 -2.50 -2.40 10.07
C GLN A 39 -2.78 -1.48 11.26
N TYR A 40 -2.03 -0.39 11.39
CA TYR A 40 -2.24 0.63 12.42
C TYR A 40 -3.64 1.25 12.34
N TYR A 41 -4.10 1.61 11.14
CA TYR A 41 -5.43 2.19 10.94
C TYR A 41 -6.54 1.25 11.43
N TYR A 42 -6.49 -0.04 11.05
CA TYR A 42 -7.51 -1.02 11.43
C TYR A 42 -7.46 -1.38 12.92
N ARG A 43 -6.26 -1.53 13.50
CA ARG A 43 -6.10 -1.71 14.95
C ARG A 43 -6.72 -0.55 15.73
N ARG A 44 -6.49 0.69 15.29
CA ARG A 44 -7.05 1.88 15.95
C ARG A 44 -8.56 2.00 15.78
N LYS A 45 -9.11 1.62 14.62
CA LYS A 45 -10.54 1.59 14.35
C LYS A 45 -11.29 0.54 15.17
N ASN A 46 -10.65 -0.58 15.51
CA ASN A 46 -11.31 -1.73 16.11
C ASN A 46 -10.72 -2.13 17.46
N LYS A 47 -10.81 -1.21 18.44
CA LYS A 47 -10.20 -1.33 19.78
C LYS A 47 -10.62 -2.58 20.56
N SER A 48 -11.78 -3.18 20.27
CA SER A 48 -12.35 -4.27 21.07
C SER A 48 -12.00 -5.68 20.59
N LYS A 49 -11.62 -5.86 19.32
CA LYS A 49 -11.51 -7.20 18.71
C LYS A 49 -10.13 -7.55 18.17
N LEU A 50 -9.15 -6.65 18.27
CA LEU A 50 -7.73 -6.88 17.91
C LEU A 50 -7.54 -7.60 16.56
N TYR A 51 -8.33 -7.27 15.54
CA TYR A 51 -8.23 -7.93 14.26
C TYR A 51 -6.94 -7.56 13.52
N GLU A 52 -6.27 -8.58 12.97
CA GLU A 52 -5.24 -8.40 11.96
C GLU A 52 -5.87 -8.43 10.57
N VAL A 53 -5.40 -7.54 9.68
CA VAL A 53 -5.89 -7.51 8.30
C VAL A 53 -4.85 -8.20 7.40
N GLY A 54 -5.33 -9.07 6.52
CA GLY A 54 -4.52 -9.57 5.41
C GLY A 54 -4.25 -8.42 4.43
N ILE A 55 -3.02 -8.33 3.94
CA ILE A 55 -2.60 -7.28 3.01
C ILE A 55 -1.75 -7.93 1.90
N ILE A 56 -2.18 -7.76 0.66
CA ILE A 56 -1.48 -8.17 -0.56
C ILE A 56 -1.13 -6.90 -1.32
N THR A 57 0.15 -6.63 -1.53
CA THR A 57 0.59 -5.42 -2.23
C THR A 57 1.06 -5.73 -3.65
N VAL A 58 0.56 -4.99 -4.63
CA VAL A 58 1.03 -4.96 -6.01
C VAL A 58 1.56 -3.57 -6.32
N ILE A 59 2.74 -3.50 -6.92
CA ILE A 59 3.36 -2.23 -7.31
C ILE A 59 3.35 -2.14 -8.83
N HIS A 60 2.78 -1.07 -9.37
CA HIS A 60 2.92 -0.73 -10.79
C HIS A 60 4.00 0.35 -10.97
N THR A 61 5.06 0.04 -11.73
CA THR A 61 6.20 0.93 -11.99
C THR A 61 6.26 1.45 -13.43
N SER A 62 5.19 1.31 -14.20
CA SER A 62 5.17 1.60 -15.65
C SER A 62 5.34 3.09 -15.97
N GLY A 63 6.23 3.39 -16.94
CA GLY A 63 6.57 4.74 -17.41
C GLY A 63 5.55 5.43 -18.33
N ARG A 64 4.32 4.89 -18.48
CA ARG A 64 3.20 5.61 -19.10
C ARG A 64 2.19 5.90 -18.02
N ASP A 65 2.23 7.16 -17.57
CA ASP A 65 1.40 7.78 -16.53
C ASP A 65 1.23 6.94 -15.24
N LEU A 66 2.02 7.32 -14.23
CA LEU A 66 2.19 6.62 -12.96
C LEU A 66 0.90 6.55 -12.13
N LYS A 67 0.15 5.47 -12.35
CA LYS A 67 -0.82 4.83 -11.48
C LYS A 67 -0.20 3.44 -11.22
N LEU A 68 0.15 2.96 -10.03
CA LEU A 68 -0.52 2.94 -8.74
C LEU A 68 0.27 1.92 -7.87
N ILE A 69 0.25 2.01 -6.55
CA ILE A 69 0.45 0.82 -5.70
C ILE A 69 -0.94 0.28 -5.38
N ARG A 70 -1.20 -0.93 -5.86
CA ARG A 70 -2.47 -1.63 -5.81
C ARG A 70 -2.43 -2.65 -4.68
N ILE A 71 -3.07 -2.35 -3.55
CA ILE A 71 -3.10 -3.27 -2.42
C ILE A 71 -4.45 -3.97 -2.39
N PHE A 72 -4.46 -5.31 -2.44
CA PHE A 72 -5.62 -6.12 -2.07
C PHE A 72 -5.60 -6.30 -0.56
N MET A 73 -6.64 -5.86 0.12
CA MET A 73 -6.88 -6.20 1.52
C MET A 73 -8.15 -7.02 1.63
#